data_AF-A0AAE3NPX4-F1
#
_entry.id   AF-A0AAE3NPX4-F1
#
_cell.length_a   1.000
_cell.length_b   1.000
_cell.length_c   1.000
_cell.angle_alpha   90.00
_cell.angle_beta   90.00
_cell.angle_gamma   90.00
#
_symmetry.space_group_name_H-M   'P 1'
#
loop_
_entity.id
_entity.type
_entity.pdbx_description
1 polymer ?
#
loop_
_entity_poly.entity_id
_entity_poly.type
_entity_poly.pdbx_seq_one_letter_code
_entity_poly.pdbx_strand_id
1 'polypeptide(L)'
;MSLWILLPLTVLALAALALYLHHLFEGECLPADLWREWKLARMDLATLDRRWEKAERSEIVVTLTTTPSRIALLEPTLKSLLDQTRPPARITLNLPRHSTRENRAYEIPAPLNRLASLQIRRCDDLGPGTKLIPSVQAEPPDTPLVVVDDDRIYPPWLLARYERAAAAQPDRALTMAGWVAPPDLVDRMTTIRANLFMRPPAPIRASRLRKPRRVDIFQGVMSYLVRPRFFDEKSLADFTGQPPELRFVDDVRSSALCRAEIWVIPAPSLSFVPRAQAALLQQTRLGLVNRVPGERHNRNNTIALKHFADRWQVGGPR
;
A
#
# COMPACT_ATOMS: atom_id res chain seq x y z
N MET A 1 -46.50 -17.12 6.99
CA MET A 1 -45.67 -16.45 5.97
C MET A 1 -45.07 -17.53 5.08
N SER A 2 -45.38 -17.55 3.78
CA SER A 2 -45.09 -18.68 2.89
C SER A 2 -43.58 -18.98 2.81
N LEU A 3 -43.20 -20.26 2.80
CA LEU A 3 -41.81 -20.75 2.68
C LEU A 3 -41.07 -20.12 1.48
N TRP A 4 -41.82 -19.78 0.43
CA TRP A 4 -41.39 -19.10 -0.79
C TRP A 4 -40.91 -17.65 -0.59
N ILE A 5 -41.28 -16.98 0.51
CA ILE A 5 -40.85 -15.62 0.86
C ILE A 5 -39.68 -15.68 1.88
N LEU A 6 -39.70 -16.66 2.77
CA LEU A 6 -38.67 -16.83 3.81
C LEU A 6 -37.31 -17.25 3.23
N LEU A 7 -37.30 -18.13 2.23
CA LEU A 7 -36.07 -18.60 1.58
C LEU A 7 -35.29 -17.46 0.89
N PRO A 8 -35.88 -16.63 0.00
CA PRO A 8 -35.14 -15.53 -0.64
C PRO A 8 -34.70 -14.46 0.37
N LEU A 9 -35.49 -14.15 1.40
CA LEU A 9 -35.08 -13.23 2.46
C LEU A 9 -33.87 -13.77 3.24
N THR A 10 -33.83 -15.06 3.52
CA THR A 10 -32.69 -15.70 4.20
C THR A 10 -31.44 -15.65 3.34
N VAL A 11 -31.55 -15.95 2.04
CA VAL A 11 -30.41 -15.87 1.10
C VAL A 11 -29.89 -14.44 1.01
N LEU A 12 -30.78 -13.44 0.90
CA LEU A 12 -30.40 -12.03 0.87
C LEU A 12 -29.71 -11.59 2.16
N ALA A 13 -30.21 -12.03 3.32
CA ALA A 13 -29.60 -11.73 4.62
C ALA A 13 -28.20 -12.36 4.75
N LEU A 14 -28.02 -13.62 4.32
CA LEU A 14 -26.73 -14.29 4.32
C LEU A 14 -25.73 -13.62 3.36
N ALA A 15 -26.20 -13.21 2.17
CA ALA A 15 -25.38 -12.46 1.22
C ALA A 15 -24.95 -11.10 1.78
N ALA A 16 -25.88 -10.35 2.38
CA ALA A 16 -25.57 -9.08 3.03
C ALA A 16 -24.58 -9.25 4.19
N LEU A 17 -24.75 -10.29 5.00
CA LEU A 17 -23.80 -10.63 6.07
C LEU A 17 -22.42 -10.98 5.52
N ALA A 18 -22.34 -11.78 4.46
CA ALA A 18 -21.06 -12.13 3.83
C ALA A 18 -20.34 -10.89 3.27
N LEU A 19 -21.08 -10.00 2.60
CA LEU A 19 -20.55 -8.72 2.11
C LEU A 19 -20.07 -7.81 3.25
N TYR A 20 -20.84 -7.74 4.34
CA TYR A 20 -20.46 -6.99 5.53
C TYR A 20 -19.20 -7.55 6.19
N LEU A 21 -19.09 -8.88 6.34
CA LEU A 21 -17.91 -9.54 6.89
C LEU A 21 -16.69 -9.33 5.98
N HIS A 22 -16.84 -9.45 4.66
CA HIS A 22 -15.78 -9.14 3.70
C HIS A 22 -15.28 -7.70 3.88
N HIS A 23 -16.21 -6.75 3.96
CA HIS A 23 -15.87 -5.34 4.21
C HIS A 23 -15.18 -5.12 5.56
N LEU A 24 -15.66 -5.78 6.61
CA LEU A 24 -15.09 -5.68 7.95
C LEU A 24 -13.65 -6.19 8.00
N PHE A 25 -13.35 -7.31 7.33
CA PHE A 25 -12.04 -7.96 7.40
C PHE A 25 -11.05 -7.45 6.37
N GLU A 26 -11.48 -7.08 5.16
CA GLU A 26 -10.58 -6.63 4.09
C GLU A 26 -10.60 -5.10 3.90
N GLY A 27 -11.67 -4.42 4.31
CA GLY A 27 -11.91 -3.00 4.01
C GLY A 27 -12.36 -2.76 2.57
N GLU A 28 -12.51 -3.81 1.78
CA GLU A 28 -13.03 -3.82 0.41
C GLU A 28 -14.55 -3.71 0.39
N CYS A 29 -15.13 -3.07 -0.61
CA CYS A 29 -16.58 -2.98 -0.81
C CYS A 29 -16.93 -3.71 -2.10
N LEU A 30 -17.09 -5.03 -2.01
CA LEU A 30 -17.13 -5.92 -3.18
C LEU A 30 -18.01 -5.45 -4.36
N PRO A 31 -19.28 -5.03 -4.16
CA PRO A 31 -20.09 -4.55 -5.29
C PRO A 31 -19.52 -3.28 -5.93
N ALA A 32 -19.04 -2.33 -5.11
CA ALA A 32 -18.43 -1.09 -5.59
C ALA A 32 -17.08 -1.35 -6.26
N ASP A 33 -16.31 -2.31 -5.75
CA ASP A 33 -15.00 -2.70 -6.28
C ASP A 33 -15.13 -3.38 -7.64
N LEU A 34 -16.10 -4.29 -7.79
CA LEU A 34 -16.43 -4.91 -9.08
C LEU A 34 -16.87 -3.87 -10.11
N TRP A 35 -17.71 -2.92 -9.71
CA TRP A 35 -18.12 -1.82 -10.58
C TRP A 35 -16.92 -0.93 -10.95
N ARG A 36 -16.05 -0.63 -9.99
CA ARG A 36 -14.83 0.16 -10.19
C ARG A 36 -13.89 -0.51 -11.19
N GLU A 37 -13.61 -1.80 -11.02
CA GLU A 37 -12.79 -2.58 -11.96
C GLU A 37 -13.43 -2.64 -13.35
N TRP A 38 -14.74 -2.91 -13.43
CA TRP A 38 -15.50 -2.92 -14.69
C TRP A 38 -15.46 -1.57 -15.43
N LYS A 39 -15.53 -0.45 -14.68
CA LYS A 39 -15.41 0.90 -15.24
C LYS A 39 -14.00 1.12 -15.81
N LEU A 40 -12.96 0.86 -15.01
CA LEU A 40 -11.57 1.07 -15.42
C LEU A 40 -11.17 0.18 -16.59
N ALA A 41 -11.67 -1.06 -16.67
CA ALA A 41 -11.41 -1.97 -17.78
C ALA A 41 -11.92 -1.43 -19.13
N ARG A 42 -12.92 -0.55 -19.13
CA ARG A 42 -13.48 0.10 -20.34
C ARG A 42 -12.83 1.44 -20.67
N MET A 43 -11.94 1.92 -19.83
CA MET A 43 -11.22 3.17 -20.06
C MET A 43 -9.88 2.86 -20.68
N ASP A 44 -9.53 3.57 -21.74
CA ASP A 44 -8.19 3.49 -22.32
C ASP A 44 -7.19 4.30 -21.46
N LEU A 45 -5.98 3.75 -21.27
CA LEU A 45 -4.96 4.36 -20.42
C LEU A 45 -4.50 5.70 -20.99
N ALA A 46 -4.31 5.81 -22.30
CA ALA A 46 -3.91 7.07 -22.94
C ALA A 46 -5.01 8.14 -22.85
N THR A 47 -6.28 7.72 -22.84
CA THR A 47 -7.41 8.62 -22.63
C THR A 47 -7.44 9.18 -21.22
N LEU A 48 -7.13 8.36 -20.21
CA LEU A 48 -6.98 8.80 -18.83
C LEU A 48 -5.80 9.77 -18.66
N ASP A 49 -4.68 9.50 -19.32
CA ASP A 49 -3.51 10.37 -19.33
C ASP A 49 -3.81 11.76 -19.92
N ARG A 50 -4.51 11.83 -21.06
CA ARG A 50 -4.97 13.11 -21.63
C ARG A 50 -5.96 13.86 -20.74
N ARG A 51 -6.77 13.15 -19.94
CA ARG A 51 -7.65 13.79 -18.95
C ARG A 51 -6.84 14.34 -17.78
N TRP A 52 -5.83 13.60 -17.34
CA TRP A 52 -4.92 14.03 -16.28
C TRP A 52 -4.18 15.34 -16.65
N GLU A 53 -3.74 15.51 -17.90
CA GLU A 53 -3.08 16.75 -18.36
C GLU A 53 -3.96 18.01 -18.20
N LYS A 54 -5.27 17.85 -18.35
CA LYS A 54 -6.26 18.94 -18.26
C LYS A 54 -6.91 19.08 -16.88
N ALA A 55 -6.59 18.18 -15.96
CA ALA A 55 -7.22 18.12 -14.66
C ALA A 55 -6.59 19.10 -13.66
N GLU A 56 -7.38 19.50 -12.66
CA GLU A 56 -6.86 20.18 -11.47
C GLU A 56 -6.17 19.18 -10.53
N ARG A 57 -4.87 19.01 -10.73
CA ARG A 57 -4.02 18.01 -10.05
C ARG A 57 -3.69 18.43 -8.62
N SER A 58 -3.63 17.45 -7.72
CA SER A 58 -3.03 17.61 -6.38
C SER A 58 -1.53 17.83 -6.48
N GLU A 59 -0.91 18.34 -5.40
CA GLU A 59 0.55 18.46 -5.27
C GLU A 59 1.24 17.11 -4.98
N ILE A 60 0.46 16.02 -4.87
CA ILE A 60 0.95 14.71 -4.46
C ILE A 60 1.69 14.02 -5.59
N VAL A 61 2.91 13.60 -5.32
CA VAL A 61 3.64 12.65 -6.18
C VAL A 61 3.30 11.24 -5.72
N VAL A 62 2.73 10.44 -6.61
CA VAL A 62 2.55 9.01 -6.33
C VAL A 62 3.83 8.29 -6.68
N THR A 63 4.30 7.37 -5.83
CA THR A 63 5.53 6.62 -6.04
C THR A 63 5.32 5.13 -5.84
N LEU A 64 5.88 4.33 -6.75
CA LEU A 64 5.77 2.87 -6.74
C LEU A 64 6.97 2.21 -7.40
N THR A 65 7.06 0.89 -7.23
CA THR A 65 7.99 0.02 -7.95
C THR A 65 7.23 -1.19 -8.46
N THR A 66 7.82 -1.96 -9.38
CA THR A 66 7.25 -3.21 -9.88
C THR A 66 8.37 -4.20 -10.18
N THR A 67 8.04 -5.40 -10.62
CA THR A 67 8.99 -6.43 -11.03
C THR A 67 8.86 -6.77 -12.52
N PRO A 68 9.87 -7.41 -13.13
CA PRO A 68 9.81 -7.75 -14.55
C PRO A 68 8.57 -8.57 -14.92
N SER A 69 8.14 -9.51 -14.07
CA SER A 69 6.92 -10.29 -14.26
C SER A 69 5.60 -9.51 -14.10
N ARG A 70 5.62 -8.35 -13.42
CA ARG A 70 4.43 -7.55 -13.10
C ARG A 70 4.31 -6.25 -13.89
N ILE A 71 5.37 -5.80 -14.56
CA ILE A 71 5.34 -4.51 -15.28
C ILE A 71 4.24 -4.44 -16.36
N ALA A 72 3.94 -5.58 -17.01
CA ALA A 72 2.84 -5.68 -17.98
C ALA A 72 1.44 -5.72 -17.34
N LEU A 73 1.35 -5.90 -16.01
CA LEU A 73 0.11 -5.96 -15.24
C LEU A 73 -0.22 -4.61 -14.54
N LEU A 74 0.60 -3.57 -14.73
CA LEU A 74 0.44 -2.28 -14.05
C LEU A 74 -0.82 -1.49 -14.46
N GLU A 75 -1.41 -1.82 -15.60
CA GLU A 75 -2.45 -0.99 -16.22
C GLU A 75 -3.65 -0.71 -15.29
N PRO A 76 -4.27 -1.67 -14.58
CA PRO A 76 -5.37 -1.38 -13.65
C PRO A 76 -4.96 -0.41 -12.52
N THR A 77 -3.74 -0.56 -11.99
CA THR A 77 -3.19 0.31 -10.97
C THR A 77 -3.03 1.74 -11.50
N LEU A 78 -2.35 1.91 -12.63
CA LEU A 78 -2.17 3.22 -13.26
C LEU A 78 -3.50 3.88 -13.61
N LYS A 79 -4.44 3.14 -14.20
CA LYS A 79 -5.79 3.67 -14.50
C LYS A 79 -6.50 4.16 -13.24
N SER A 80 -6.39 3.42 -12.13
CA SER A 80 -7.03 3.82 -10.87
C SER A 80 -6.41 5.09 -10.26
N LEU A 81 -5.12 5.32 -10.46
CA LEU A 81 -4.38 6.51 -10.02
C LEU A 81 -4.67 7.74 -10.90
N LEU A 82 -4.90 7.53 -12.19
CA LEU A 82 -5.30 8.60 -13.11
C LEU A 82 -6.79 8.97 -13.00
N ASP A 83 -7.67 8.00 -12.72
CA ASP A 83 -9.11 8.23 -12.48
C ASP A 83 -9.40 8.60 -11.01
N GLN A 84 -8.58 9.49 -10.43
CA GLN A 84 -8.81 10.10 -9.12
C GLN A 84 -9.62 11.38 -9.27
N THR A 85 -10.45 11.69 -8.27
CA THR A 85 -11.18 12.97 -8.16
C THR A 85 -10.24 14.18 -8.13
N ARG A 86 -9.06 14.00 -7.53
CA ARG A 86 -7.90 14.89 -7.64
C ARG A 86 -6.69 14.07 -8.07
N PRO A 87 -6.35 14.05 -9.37
CA PRO A 87 -5.22 13.28 -9.88
C PRO A 87 -3.88 13.72 -9.28
N PRO A 88 -2.84 12.86 -9.30
CA PRO A 88 -1.54 13.21 -8.73
C PRO A 88 -0.82 14.28 -9.56
N ALA A 89 0.13 14.99 -8.95
CA ALA A 89 1.06 15.87 -9.64
C ALA A 89 1.85 15.13 -10.72
N ARG A 90 2.23 13.87 -10.41
CA ARG A 90 2.74 12.84 -11.33
C ARG A 90 2.79 11.48 -10.64
N ILE A 91 2.99 10.43 -11.41
CA ILE A 91 3.29 9.07 -10.94
C ILE A 91 4.77 8.80 -11.23
N THR A 92 5.53 8.40 -10.22
CA THR A 92 6.94 8.01 -10.37
C THR A 92 7.10 6.52 -10.19
N LEU A 93 7.43 5.83 -11.28
CA LEU A 93 7.73 4.41 -11.30
C LEU A 93 9.25 4.20 -11.16
N ASN A 94 9.68 3.83 -9.95
CA ASN A 94 11.07 3.50 -9.66
C ASN A 94 11.36 2.08 -10.16
N LEU A 95 12.13 1.97 -11.24
CA LEU A 95 12.48 0.70 -11.86
C LEU A 95 13.97 0.41 -11.71
N PRO A 96 14.34 -0.63 -10.94
CA PRO A 96 15.70 -1.10 -10.87
C PRO A 96 16.30 -1.42 -12.24
N ARG A 97 17.60 -1.16 -12.43
CA ARG A 97 18.30 -1.55 -13.66
C ARG A 97 18.18 -3.06 -13.92
N HIS A 98 18.28 -3.83 -12.85
CA HIS A 98 18.19 -5.28 -12.81
C HIS A 98 17.38 -5.70 -11.58
N SER A 99 16.46 -6.67 -11.72
CA SER A 99 15.73 -7.25 -10.60
C SER A 99 16.56 -8.36 -9.96
N THR A 100 16.97 -8.17 -8.71
CA THR A 100 17.67 -9.20 -7.92
C THR A 100 16.75 -10.39 -7.69
N ARG A 101 15.47 -10.14 -7.44
CA ARG A 101 14.47 -11.18 -7.12
C ARG A 101 14.20 -12.12 -8.30
N GLU A 102 14.12 -11.57 -9.50
CA GLU A 102 13.78 -12.34 -10.71
C GLU A 102 14.99 -12.60 -11.61
N ASN A 103 16.17 -12.16 -11.17
CA ASN A 103 17.45 -12.27 -11.86
C ASN A 103 17.38 -11.91 -13.35
N ARG A 104 16.70 -10.80 -13.67
CA ARG A 104 16.55 -10.31 -15.04
C ARG A 104 16.39 -8.81 -15.12
N ALA A 105 16.70 -8.27 -16.29
CA ALA A 105 16.39 -6.88 -16.66
C ALA A 105 14.89 -6.67 -16.90
N TYR A 106 14.49 -5.40 -16.90
CA TYR A 106 13.11 -4.97 -17.16
C TYR A 106 12.91 -4.70 -18.65
N GLU A 107 11.89 -5.32 -19.22
CA GLU A 107 11.34 -4.95 -20.53
C GLU A 107 10.20 -3.96 -20.30
N ILE A 108 10.43 -2.68 -20.58
CA ILE A 108 9.45 -1.62 -20.32
C ILE A 108 8.44 -1.59 -21.47
N PRO A 109 7.14 -1.84 -21.22
CA PRO A 109 6.12 -1.75 -22.26
C PRO A 109 6.09 -0.36 -22.90
N ALA A 110 6.14 -0.30 -24.23
CA ALA A 110 6.19 0.96 -24.98
C ALA A 110 5.08 1.98 -24.61
N PRO A 111 3.83 1.57 -24.29
CA PRO A 111 2.80 2.52 -23.85
C PRO A 111 3.18 3.30 -22.59
N LEU A 112 3.94 2.72 -21.66
CA LEU A 112 4.32 3.40 -20.41
C LEU A 112 5.24 4.60 -20.67
N ASN A 113 6.12 4.51 -21.66
CA ASN A 113 7.02 5.61 -22.04
C ASN A 113 6.30 6.80 -22.69
N ARG A 114 5.01 6.65 -23.04
CA ARG A 114 4.22 7.68 -23.72
C ARG A 114 3.27 8.44 -22.81
N LEU A 115 3.17 8.04 -21.54
CA LEU A 115 2.26 8.68 -20.58
C LEU A 115 2.90 9.95 -20.02
N ALA A 116 2.27 11.09 -20.21
CA ALA A 116 2.73 12.36 -19.66
C ALA A 116 2.67 12.37 -18.12
N SER A 117 1.75 11.59 -17.55
CA SER A 117 1.59 11.43 -16.10
C SER A 117 2.66 10.56 -15.44
N LEU A 118 3.41 9.75 -16.20
CA LEU A 118 4.30 8.72 -15.67
C LEU A 118 5.77 9.08 -15.90
N GLN A 119 6.51 9.27 -14.80
CA GLN A 119 7.96 9.37 -14.81
C GLN A 119 8.57 8.00 -14.47
N ILE A 120 9.35 7.44 -15.39
CA ILE A 120 10.15 6.24 -15.11
C ILE A 120 11.52 6.66 -14.59
N ARG A 121 11.82 6.31 -13.34
CA ARG A 121 13.12 6.55 -12.72
C ARG A 121 13.92 5.25 -12.68
N ARG A 122 15.05 5.20 -13.39
CA ARG A 122 15.96 4.05 -13.31
C ARG A 122 16.87 4.17 -12.09
N CYS A 123 16.88 3.15 -11.23
CA CYS A 123 17.59 3.15 -9.95
C CYS A 123 18.25 1.79 -9.66
N ASP A 124 18.84 1.65 -8.48
CA ASP A 124 19.28 0.36 -7.94
C ASP A 124 18.10 -0.42 -7.36
N ASP A 125 18.24 -1.74 -7.28
CA ASP A 125 17.27 -2.59 -6.62
C ASP A 125 17.46 -2.47 -5.10
N LEU A 126 16.44 -1.98 -4.41
CA LEU A 126 16.39 -1.88 -2.94
C LEU A 126 15.32 -2.83 -2.37
N GLY A 127 14.95 -3.86 -3.14
CA GLY A 127 13.84 -4.75 -2.81
C GLY A 127 12.50 -3.98 -2.84
N PRO A 128 11.54 -4.35 -1.99
CA PRO A 128 10.28 -3.62 -1.83
C PRO A 128 10.47 -2.13 -1.49
N GLY A 129 11.56 -1.77 -0.79
CA GLY A 129 11.90 -0.38 -0.46
C GLY A 129 12.09 0.52 -1.68
N THR A 130 12.30 -0.05 -2.87
CA THR A 130 12.40 0.69 -4.15
C THR A 130 11.16 1.56 -4.43
N LYS A 131 9.99 1.24 -3.86
CA LYS A 131 8.79 2.06 -4.02
C LYS A 131 8.87 3.44 -3.34
N LEU A 132 9.70 3.57 -2.30
CA LEU A 132 9.84 4.78 -1.50
C LEU A 132 11.23 5.42 -1.62
N ILE A 133 12.28 4.64 -1.39
CA ILE A 133 13.62 5.17 -1.11
C ILE A 133 14.10 6.12 -2.23
N PRO A 134 14.11 5.72 -3.52
CA PRO A 134 14.61 6.61 -4.58
C PRO A 134 13.81 7.91 -4.72
N SER A 135 12.54 7.91 -4.33
CA SER A 135 11.71 9.12 -4.32
C SER A 135 12.00 10.00 -3.11
N VAL A 136 12.37 9.45 -1.95
CA VAL A 136 12.86 10.26 -0.82
C VAL A 136 14.16 10.99 -1.21
N GLN A 137 15.04 10.34 -1.98
CA GLN A 137 16.32 10.92 -2.40
C GLN A 137 16.18 12.01 -3.46
N ALA A 138 15.18 11.88 -4.35
CA ALA A 138 15.06 12.74 -5.53
C ALA A 138 14.13 13.94 -5.33
N GLU A 139 13.24 13.90 -4.34
CA GLU A 139 12.18 14.89 -4.18
C GLU A 139 12.52 15.93 -3.10
N PRO A 140 12.05 17.18 -3.24
CA PRO A 140 12.20 18.19 -2.19
C PRO A 140 11.65 17.74 -0.82
N PRO A 141 12.21 18.27 0.29
CA PRO A 141 11.87 17.85 1.66
C PRO A 141 10.36 17.83 1.99
N ASP A 142 9.60 18.76 1.43
CA ASP A 142 8.17 18.94 1.72
C ASP A 142 7.21 18.28 0.72
N THR A 143 7.74 17.66 -0.35
CA THR A 143 6.92 17.02 -1.37
C THR A 143 6.09 15.88 -0.76
N PRO A 144 4.74 15.93 -0.85
CA PRO A 144 3.91 14.85 -0.35
C PRO A 144 4.01 13.64 -1.29
N LEU A 145 4.54 12.53 -0.77
CA LEU A 145 4.70 11.27 -1.47
C LEU A 145 3.62 10.29 -1.03
N VAL A 146 2.75 9.88 -1.93
CA VAL A 146 1.83 8.74 -1.70
C VAL A 146 2.46 7.49 -2.28
N VAL A 147 2.87 6.59 -1.40
CA VAL A 147 3.45 5.30 -1.77
C VAL A 147 2.35 4.28 -2.00
N VAL A 148 2.44 3.56 -3.10
CA VAL A 148 1.46 2.56 -3.53
C VAL A 148 2.15 1.29 -4.02
N ASP A 149 1.47 0.16 -3.93
CA ASP A 149 1.88 -1.10 -4.56
C ASP A 149 1.34 -1.21 -6.01
N ASP A 150 1.98 -2.06 -6.81
CA ASP A 150 1.74 -2.26 -8.24
C ASP A 150 0.57 -3.20 -8.60
N ASP A 151 -0.12 -3.73 -7.60
CA ASP A 151 -1.08 -4.82 -7.75
C ASP A 151 -2.45 -4.50 -7.14
N ARG A 152 -2.79 -3.20 -7.08
CA ARG A 152 -4.00 -2.67 -6.44
C ARG A 152 -4.77 -1.72 -7.34
N ILE A 153 -6.10 -1.73 -7.23
CA ILE A 153 -6.98 -0.64 -7.69
C ILE A 153 -7.30 0.25 -6.50
N TYR A 154 -7.00 1.55 -6.63
CA TYR A 154 -7.21 2.53 -5.59
C TYR A 154 -8.59 3.22 -5.70
N PRO A 155 -9.24 3.54 -4.56
CA PRO A 155 -10.48 4.30 -4.56
C PRO A 155 -10.30 5.70 -5.19
N PRO A 156 -11.30 6.24 -5.91
CA PRO A 156 -11.16 7.52 -6.64
C PRO A 156 -11.00 8.75 -5.73
N TRP A 157 -11.24 8.61 -4.43
CA TRP A 157 -11.13 9.68 -3.44
C TRP A 157 -9.81 9.68 -2.68
N LEU A 158 -8.91 8.72 -2.94
CA LEU A 158 -7.72 8.46 -2.11
C LEU A 158 -6.84 9.70 -1.98
N LEU A 159 -6.43 10.29 -3.10
CA LEU A 159 -5.50 11.42 -3.10
C LEU A 159 -6.13 12.68 -2.50
N ALA A 160 -7.39 12.97 -2.81
CA ALA A 160 -8.13 14.09 -2.22
C ALA A 160 -8.25 13.94 -0.68
N ARG A 161 -8.37 12.71 -0.17
CA ARG A 161 -8.41 12.44 1.27
C ARG A 161 -7.05 12.66 1.93
N TYR A 162 -5.98 12.18 1.30
CA TYR A 162 -4.62 12.44 1.77
C TYR A 162 -4.28 13.92 1.77
N GLU A 163 -4.61 14.63 0.69
CA GLU A 163 -4.36 16.06 0.57
C GLU A 163 -5.06 16.86 1.69
N ARG A 164 -6.36 16.60 1.93
CA ARG A 164 -7.10 17.23 3.02
C ARG A 164 -6.49 16.94 4.39
N ALA A 165 -6.12 15.68 4.65
CA ALA A 165 -5.55 15.29 5.93
C ALA A 165 -4.14 15.86 6.13
N ALA A 166 -3.33 15.89 5.08
CA ALA A 166 -1.97 16.42 5.09
C ALA A 166 -1.94 17.95 5.19
N ALA A 167 -2.95 18.66 4.66
CA ALA A 167 -3.11 20.09 4.87
C ALA A 167 -3.42 20.42 6.34
N ALA A 168 -4.21 19.58 7.01
CA ALA A 168 -4.53 19.76 8.43
C ALA A 168 -3.42 19.31 9.39
N GLN A 169 -2.55 18.39 8.95
CA GLN A 169 -1.50 17.78 9.77
C GLN A 169 -0.23 17.53 8.92
N PRO A 170 0.50 18.59 8.52
CA PRO A 170 1.62 18.47 7.58
C PRO A 170 2.84 17.71 8.15
N ASP A 171 2.95 17.60 9.47
CA ASP A 171 4.07 16.95 10.16
C ASP A 171 3.79 15.47 10.53
N ARG A 172 2.74 14.88 9.96
CA ARG A 172 2.36 13.48 10.20
C ARG A 172 2.50 12.64 8.94
N ALA A 173 2.99 11.42 9.11
CA ALA A 173 2.82 10.36 8.14
C ALA A 173 1.38 9.82 8.26
N LEU A 174 0.72 9.62 7.12
CA LEU A 174 -0.68 9.22 7.06
C LEU A 174 -0.79 7.89 6.33
N THR A 175 -1.70 7.00 6.74
CA THR A 175 -1.87 5.71 6.08
C THR A 175 -3.33 5.27 6.03
N MET A 176 -3.67 4.43 5.05
CA MET A 176 -4.98 3.76 4.99
C MET A 176 -5.04 2.49 5.85
N ALA A 177 -3.89 1.90 6.16
CA ALA A 177 -3.80 0.79 7.12
C ALA A 177 -2.43 0.77 7.80
N GLY A 178 -2.42 0.33 9.05
CA GLY A 178 -1.21 0.24 9.84
C GLY A 178 -1.38 -0.67 11.03
N TRP A 179 -0.30 -0.93 11.75
CA TRP A 179 -0.35 -1.75 12.95
C TRP A 179 0.59 -1.21 14.02
N VAL A 180 0.28 -1.57 15.25
CA VAL A 180 1.06 -1.20 16.42
C VAL A 180 2.04 -2.33 16.68
N ALA A 181 3.30 -2.00 16.98
CA ALA A 181 4.33 -2.98 17.26
C ALA A 181 3.92 -3.82 18.49
N PRO A 182 3.91 -5.16 18.40
CA PRO A 182 3.59 -6.01 19.54
C PRO A 182 4.55 -5.78 20.71
N PRO A 183 4.09 -5.80 21.98
CA PRO A 183 4.97 -5.61 23.13
C PRO A 183 6.09 -6.65 23.25
N ASP A 184 5.84 -7.87 22.75
CA ASP A 184 6.81 -8.97 22.67
C ASP A 184 7.71 -8.90 21.44
N LEU A 185 7.50 -7.91 20.55
CA LEU A 185 8.21 -7.75 19.27
C LEU A 185 8.13 -8.98 18.35
N VAL A 186 7.07 -9.79 18.49
CA VAL A 186 6.85 -10.98 17.66
C VAL A 186 5.72 -10.76 16.67
N ASP A 187 6.06 -10.76 15.37
CA ASP A 187 5.07 -10.86 14.31
C ASP A 187 4.48 -12.28 14.26
N ARG A 188 3.17 -12.38 14.09
CA ARG A 188 2.41 -13.63 14.15
C ARG A 188 1.19 -13.55 13.25
N MET A 189 0.70 -14.73 12.84
CA MET A 189 -0.51 -14.79 12.03
C MET A 189 -1.68 -14.17 12.78
N THR A 190 -2.40 -13.28 12.11
CA THR A 190 -3.54 -12.61 12.71
C THR A 190 -4.69 -13.61 12.88
N THR A 191 -5.15 -13.80 14.12
CA THR A 191 -6.35 -14.60 14.38
C THR A 191 -7.61 -13.79 14.07
N ILE A 192 -8.74 -14.47 13.81
CA ILE A 192 -10.05 -13.81 13.59
C ILE A 192 -10.37 -12.86 14.74
N ARG A 193 -10.14 -13.31 15.98
CA ARG A 193 -10.34 -12.50 17.19
C ARG A 193 -9.42 -11.27 17.21
N ALA A 194 -8.13 -11.44 16.91
CA ALA A 194 -7.19 -10.31 16.89
C ALA A 194 -7.56 -9.28 15.81
N ASN A 195 -7.98 -9.74 14.61
CA ASN A 195 -8.46 -8.86 13.54
C ASN A 195 -9.73 -8.13 13.99
N LEU A 196 -10.73 -8.85 14.52
CA LEU A 196 -11.99 -8.24 14.99
C LEU A 196 -11.76 -7.13 16.03
N PHE A 197 -10.78 -7.27 16.92
CA PHE A 197 -10.45 -6.25 17.91
C PHE A 197 -9.30 -5.32 17.50
N MET A 198 -8.75 -5.46 16.29
CA MET A 198 -7.57 -4.71 15.81
C MET A 198 -6.41 -4.71 16.82
N ARG A 199 -6.12 -5.90 17.39
CA ARG A 199 -5.05 -6.10 18.37
C ARG A 199 -3.76 -6.50 17.65
N PRO A 200 -2.59 -5.95 18.05
CA PRO A 200 -1.31 -6.31 17.45
C PRO A 200 -1.10 -7.82 17.34
N PRO A 201 -0.57 -8.32 16.21
CA PRO A 201 -0.10 -7.57 15.02
C PRO A 201 -1.19 -7.30 13.97
N ALA A 202 -2.48 -7.43 14.31
CA ALA A 202 -3.56 -7.23 13.35
C ALA A 202 -3.61 -5.78 12.84
N PRO A 203 -3.84 -5.58 11.53
CA PRO A 203 -3.90 -4.25 10.96
C PRO A 203 -5.14 -3.48 11.42
N ILE A 204 -4.91 -2.24 11.79
CA ILE A 204 -5.89 -1.17 12.00
C ILE A 204 -6.18 -0.59 10.62
N ARG A 205 -7.38 -0.83 10.12
CA ARG A 205 -7.83 -0.40 8.78
C ARG A 205 -8.64 0.88 8.86
N ALA A 206 -8.41 1.80 7.92
CA ALA A 206 -9.13 3.05 7.81
C ALA A 206 -10.66 2.87 7.70
N SER A 207 -11.12 1.82 7.00
CA SER A 207 -12.54 1.44 6.88
C SER A 207 -13.25 1.20 8.22
N ARG A 208 -12.48 0.91 9.28
CA ARG A 208 -13.00 0.57 10.61
C ARG A 208 -12.92 1.72 11.60
N LEU A 209 -12.37 2.85 11.20
CA LEU A 209 -12.15 3.99 12.08
C LEU A 209 -13.20 5.07 11.86
N ARG A 210 -13.62 5.71 12.97
CA ARG A 210 -14.42 6.96 12.95
C ARG A 210 -13.56 8.19 13.20
N LYS A 211 -12.39 8.02 13.82
CA LYS A 211 -11.42 9.06 14.14
C LYS A 211 -10.01 8.55 13.80
N PRO A 212 -9.05 9.43 13.47
CA PRO A 212 -7.67 9.03 13.25
C PRO A 212 -7.09 8.26 14.43
N ARG A 213 -6.22 7.26 14.16
CA ARG A 213 -5.57 6.45 15.17
C ARG A 213 -4.07 6.38 14.92
N ARG A 214 -3.26 6.71 15.94
CA ARG A 214 -1.80 6.58 15.89
C ARG A 214 -1.39 5.10 15.86
N VAL A 215 -0.38 4.80 15.07
CA VAL A 215 0.21 3.46 14.90
C VAL A 215 1.73 3.56 14.81
N ASP A 216 2.43 2.43 14.87
CA ASP A 216 3.89 2.37 14.72
C ASP A 216 4.31 2.09 13.28
N ILE A 217 3.49 1.36 12.52
CA ILE A 217 3.88 0.81 11.21
C ILE A 217 2.79 1.12 10.20
N PHE A 218 3.13 1.81 9.10
CA PHE A 218 2.25 1.95 7.93
C PHE A 218 2.35 0.72 7.02
N GLN A 219 1.35 0.52 6.16
CA GLN A 219 1.32 -0.61 5.23
C GLN A 219 1.21 -0.14 3.78
N GLY A 220 2.18 -0.50 2.94
CA GLY A 220 2.21 -0.15 1.52
C GLY A 220 1.06 -0.74 0.71
N VAL A 221 0.58 -1.93 1.10
CA VAL A 221 -0.50 -2.65 0.39
C VAL A 221 -1.83 -1.88 0.30
N MET A 222 -2.05 -0.88 1.16
CA MET A 222 -3.23 0.00 1.13
C MET A 222 -2.90 1.45 0.80
N SER A 223 -1.61 1.79 0.61
CA SER A 223 -1.00 3.12 0.53
C SER A 223 -0.74 3.85 1.85
N TYR A 224 0.27 4.72 1.81
CA TYR A 224 0.59 5.71 2.84
C TYR A 224 1.17 7.00 2.23
N LEU A 225 0.97 8.12 2.91
CA LEU A 225 1.57 9.42 2.61
C LEU A 225 2.71 9.73 3.57
N VAL A 226 3.86 10.07 3.03
CA VAL A 226 5.04 10.55 3.74
C VAL A 226 5.65 11.75 3.02
N ARG A 227 6.65 12.40 3.62
CA ARG A 227 7.47 13.44 2.99
C ARG A 227 8.94 13.09 3.15
N PRO A 228 9.84 13.49 2.22
CA PRO A 228 11.26 13.21 2.37
C PRO A 228 11.85 13.70 3.70
N ARG A 229 11.40 14.86 4.23
CA ARG A 229 11.84 15.38 5.54
C ARG A 229 11.54 14.48 6.74
N PHE A 230 10.67 13.49 6.59
CA PHE A 230 10.40 12.50 7.64
C PHE A 230 11.52 11.49 7.80
N PHE A 231 12.50 11.46 6.89
CA PHE A 231 13.57 10.48 6.89
C PHE A 231 14.94 11.15 6.92
N ASP A 232 15.90 10.43 7.49
CA ASP A 232 17.31 10.63 7.13
C ASP A 232 17.57 9.85 5.85
N GLU A 233 17.81 10.54 4.74
CA GLU A 233 17.95 9.91 3.43
C GLU A 233 19.05 8.82 3.41
N LYS A 234 20.21 9.12 4.02
CA LYS A 234 21.36 8.21 4.05
C LYS A 234 21.03 6.95 4.85
N SER A 235 20.48 7.11 6.05
CA SER A 235 20.08 5.98 6.90
C SER A 235 18.96 5.17 6.24
N LEU A 236 18.05 5.82 5.51
CA LEU A 236 16.96 5.15 4.80
C LEU A 236 17.48 4.31 3.64
N ALA A 237 18.55 4.71 2.94
CA ALA A 237 19.14 3.93 1.85
C ALA A 237 20.21 2.92 2.30
N ASP A 238 20.73 3.04 3.52
CA ASP A 238 21.80 2.17 4.02
C ASP A 238 21.28 0.84 4.58
N PHE A 239 21.81 -0.26 4.04
CA PHE A 239 21.57 -1.64 4.49
C PHE A 239 22.87 -2.30 5.01
N THR A 240 23.98 -1.57 5.05
CA THR A 240 25.30 -2.07 5.42
C THR A 240 25.29 -2.51 6.89
N GLY A 241 25.77 -3.72 7.17
CA GLY A 241 25.85 -4.25 8.53
C GLY A 241 24.48 -4.55 9.18
N GLN A 242 23.37 -4.43 8.44
CA GLN A 242 22.03 -4.77 8.91
C GLN A 242 21.67 -6.23 8.57
N PRO A 243 20.75 -6.85 9.32
CA PRO A 243 20.23 -8.17 8.96
C PRO A 243 19.66 -8.18 7.53
N PRO A 244 20.00 -9.19 6.69
CA PRO A 244 19.56 -9.23 5.30
C PRO A 244 18.04 -9.29 5.15
N GLU A 245 17.31 -9.78 6.15
CA GLU A 245 15.86 -9.86 6.20
C GLU A 245 15.19 -8.47 6.14
N LEU A 246 15.87 -7.42 6.62
CA LEU A 246 15.36 -6.05 6.60
C LEU A 246 15.09 -5.53 5.18
N ARG A 247 15.76 -6.12 4.17
CA ARG A 247 15.55 -5.80 2.76
C ARG A 247 14.15 -6.17 2.27
N PHE A 248 13.45 -7.10 2.92
CA PHE A 248 12.15 -7.63 2.47
C PHE A 248 10.95 -7.15 3.29
N VAL A 249 11.18 -6.28 4.27
CA VAL A 249 10.18 -5.77 5.22
C VAL A 249 10.21 -4.24 5.27
N ASP A 250 10.08 -3.66 4.08
CA ASP A 250 10.13 -2.22 3.85
C ASP A 250 9.08 -1.44 4.65
N ASP A 251 7.87 -2.00 4.82
CA ASP A 251 6.83 -1.39 5.65
C ASP A 251 7.32 -1.19 7.10
N VAL A 252 7.94 -2.22 7.72
CA VAL A 252 8.46 -2.15 9.10
C VAL A 252 9.69 -1.26 9.17
N ARG A 253 10.68 -1.48 8.29
CA ARG A 253 11.94 -0.73 8.28
C ARG A 253 11.71 0.76 8.03
N SER A 254 10.93 1.11 7.00
CA SER A 254 10.66 2.51 6.68
C SER A 254 9.86 3.17 7.80
N SER A 255 8.95 2.45 8.46
CA SER A 255 8.22 2.99 9.61
C SER A 255 9.16 3.26 10.81
N ALA A 256 10.09 2.36 11.12
CA ALA A 256 11.08 2.57 12.19
C ALA A 256 12.03 3.75 11.94
N LEU A 257 12.31 4.03 10.67
CA LEU A 257 13.17 5.14 10.25
C LEU A 257 12.39 6.45 10.00
N CYS A 258 11.06 6.42 10.07
CA CYS A 258 10.20 7.59 9.94
C CYS A 258 10.24 8.39 11.26
N ARG A 259 10.69 9.65 11.18
CA ARG A 259 10.75 10.59 12.30
C ARG A 259 9.39 11.20 12.66
N ALA A 260 8.43 11.19 11.73
CA ALA A 260 7.08 11.70 11.94
C ALA A 260 6.17 10.66 12.60
N GLU A 261 5.18 11.12 13.38
CA GLU A 261 4.14 10.23 13.89
C GLU A 261 3.31 9.65 12.74
N ILE A 262 2.99 8.35 12.84
CA ILE A 262 2.21 7.64 11.83
C ILE A 262 0.77 7.49 12.29
N TRP A 263 -0.18 7.89 11.43
CA TRP A 263 -1.60 7.89 11.74
C TRP A 263 -2.42 7.22 10.65
N VAL A 264 -3.27 6.26 11.04
CA VAL A 264 -4.32 5.74 10.18
C VAL A 264 -5.46 6.76 10.15
N ILE A 265 -5.84 7.23 8.96
CA ILE A 265 -6.95 8.18 8.79
C ILE A 265 -8.23 7.46 8.36
N PRO A 266 -9.43 7.81 8.89
CA PRO A 266 -10.68 7.16 8.52
C PRO A 266 -10.97 7.21 7.02
N ALA A 267 -11.51 6.12 6.47
CA ALA A 267 -11.91 5.99 5.08
C ALA A 267 -13.16 5.11 4.94
N PRO A 268 -13.95 5.23 3.86
CA PRO A 268 -15.12 4.36 3.65
C PRO A 268 -14.74 2.97 3.12
N SER A 269 -13.62 2.85 2.43
CA SER A 269 -13.12 1.59 1.86
C SER A 269 -11.61 1.66 1.66
N LEU A 270 -11.00 0.56 1.23
CA LEU A 270 -9.59 0.44 0.93
C LEU A 270 -9.38 0.05 -0.55
N SER A 271 -8.12 0.02 -0.99
CA SER A 271 -7.76 -0.56 -2.28
C SER A 271 -7.95 -2.07 -2.29
N PHE A 272 -8.14 -2.64 -3.47
CA PHE A 272 -8.40 -4.06 -3.67
C PHE A 272 -7.54 -4.64 -4.80
N VAL A 273 -7.37 -5.96 -4.82
CA VAL A 273 -6.66 -6.66 -5.90
C VAL A 273 -7.56 -6.71 -7.14
N PRO A 274 -7.09 -6.32 -8.34
CA PRO A 274 -7.84 -6.55 -9.58
C PRO A 274 -8.19 -8.03 -9.74
N ARG A 275 -9.49 -8.37 -9.77
CA ARG A 275 -9.94 -9.76 -9.79
C ARG A 275 -9.58 -10.46 -11.09
N ALA A 276 -9.60 -9.74 -12.21
CA ALA A 276 -9.21 -10.27 -13.51
C ALA A 276 -7.76 -10.77 -13.55
N GLN A 277 -6.88 -10.24 -12.68
CA GLN A 277 -5.45 -10.57 -12.65
C GLN A 277 -5.01 -11.23 -11.33
N ALA A 278 -5.95 -11.53 -10.42
CA ALA A 278 -5.64 -11.96 -9.07
C ALA A 278 -4.78 -13.23 -9.01
N ALA A 279 -5.00 -14.20 -9.90
CA ALA A 279 -4.23 -15.44 -9.96
C ALA A 279 -2.75 -15.20 -10.31
N LEU A 280 -2.48 -14.37 -11.33
CA LEU A 280 -1.11 -14.01 -11.75
C LEU A 280 -0.38 -13.21 -10.66
N LEU A 281 -1.09 -12.24 -10.06
CA LEU A 281 -0.55 -11.43 -8.98
C LEU A 281 -0.26 -12.28 -7.74
N GLN A 282 -1.06 -13.33 -7.48
CA GLN A 282 -0.86 -14.25 -6.37
C GLN A 282 0.42 -15.10 -6.52
N GLN A 283 0.78 -15.50 -7.73
CA GLN A 283 2.00 -16.29 -8.00
C GLN A 283 3.30 -15.53 -7.70
N THR A 284 3.25 -14.19 -7.73
CA THR A 284 4.43 -13.31 -7.63
C THR A 284 4.51 -12.56 -6.28
N ARG A 285 3.69 -12.94 -5.29
CA ARG A 285 3.60 -12.28 -3.98
C ARG A 285 4.89 -12.41 -3.16
N LEU A 286 5.39 -11.28 -2.67
CA LEU A 286 6.53 -11.22 -1.75
C LEU A 286 6.32 -11.98 -0.44
N GLY A 287 5.05 -12.15 0.00
CA GLY A 287 4.72 -12.93 1.19
C GLY A 287 5.14 -14.42 1.12
N LEU A 288 5.48 -14.93 -0.06
CA LEU A 288 6.09 -16.27 -0.22
C LEU A 288 7.57 -16.27 0.20
N VAL A 289 8.29 -15.16 0.00
CA VAL A 289 9.72 -14.99 0.34
C VAL A 289 9.90 -14.69 1.84
N ASN A 290 8.91 -14.05 2.48
CA ASN A 290 8.92 -13.78 3.93
C ASN A 290 8.69 -15.02 4.82
N ARG A 291 8.77 -16.24 4.25
CA ARG A 291 8.64 -17.51 4.98
C ARG A 291 10.01 -18.18 5.06
N VAL A 292 10.65 -18.11 6.23
CA VAL A 292 11.79 -18.99 6.54
C VAL A 292 11.22 -20.41 6.75
N PRO A 293 11.67 -21.44 5.99
CA PRO A 293 11.26 -22.81 6.24
C PRO A 293 11.73 -23.26 7.63
N GLY A 294 10.83 -23.84 8.44
CA GLY A 294 11.20 -24.61 9.64
C GLY A 294 10.99 -23.92 11.00
N GLU A 295 10.91 -22.59 11.11
CA GLU A 295 10.81 -21.92 12.41
C GLU A 295 9.66 -20.90 12.47
N ARG A 296 8.61 -21.23 13.22
CA ARG A 296 7.46 -20.33 13.49
C ARG A 296 7.85 -19.01 14.17
N HIS A 297 9.09 -18.88 14.66
CA HIS A 297 9.64 -17.72 15.38
C HIS A 297 10.50 -16.77 14.51
N ASN A 298 10.79 -17.12 13.25
CA ASN A 298 11.76 -16.40 12.41
C ASN A 298 11.11 -15.72 11.19
N ARG A 299 10.06 -14.91 11.42
CA ARG A 299 9.49 -14.04 10.37
C ARG A 299 10.40 -12.82 10.20
N ASN A 300 10.66 -12.40 8.96
CA ASN A 300 11.46 -11.20 8.66
C ASN A 300 10.97 -9.96 9.45
N ASN A 301 9.64 -9.83 9.62
CA ASN A 301 9.07 -8.76 10.43
C ASN A 301 9.46 -8.85 11.91
N THR A 302 9.57 -10.04 12.50
CA THR A 302 10.03 -10.22 13.89
C THR A 302 11.48 -9.77 14.04
N ILE A 303 12.33 -10.11 13.08
CA ILE A 303 13.73 -9.67 13.06
C ILE A 303 13.79 -8.13 12.98
N ALA A 304 13.00 -7.52 12.09
CA ALA A 304 12.92 -6.06 11.99
C ALA A 304 12.36 -5.38 13.25
N LEU A 305 11.30 -5.93 13.83
CA LEU A 305 10.71 -5.42 15.08
C LEU A 305 11.73 -5.41 16.22
N LYS A 306 12.52 -6.49 16.36
CA LYS A 306 13.59 -6.59 17.35
C LYS A 306 14.78 -5.69 17.04
N HIS A 307 15.18 -5.59 15.77
CA HIS A 307 16.29 -4.74 15.35
C HIS A 307 16.03 -3.26 15.64
N PHE A 308 14.79 -2.80 15.50
CA PHE A 308 14.37 -1.44 15.77
C PHE A 308 13.59 -1.30 17.09
N ALA A 309 13.92 -2.10 18.11
CA ALA A 309 13.18 -2.15 19.37
C ALA A 309 13.04 -0.78 20.07
N ASP A 310 14.04 0.09 19.92
CA ASP A 310 14.12 1.45 20.48
C ASP A 310 13.28 2.50 19.72
N ARG A 311 12.69 2.13 18.57
CA ARG A 311 12.01 3.07 17.67
C ARG A 311 10.49 3.09 17.76
N TRP A 312 9.88 2.10 18.42
CA TRP A 312 8.43 1.98 18.52
C TRP A 312 7.87 2.89 19.61
N GLN A 313 6.83 3.66 19.28
CA GLN A 313 6.34 4.76 20.14
C GLN A 313 4.92 4.54 20.66
N VAL A 314 4.11 3.73 19.97
CA VAL A 314 2.73 3.41 20.36
C VAL A 314 2.69 2.06 21.08
N GLY A 315 3.36 1.06 20.50
CA GLY A 315 3.57 -0.27 21.05
C GLY A 315 5.03 -0.51 21.43
N GLY A 316 5.52 -1.72 21.19
CA GLY A 316 6.87 -2.14 21.56
C GLY A 316 7.04 -2.45 23.05
N PRO A 317 8.25 -2.87 23.47
CA PRO A 317 8.56 -3.11 24.87
C PRO A 317 8.51 -1.77 25.62
N ARG A 318 7.77 -1.75 26.74
CA ARG A 318 7.79 -0.65 27.69
C ARG A 318 8.80 -0.94 28.79
#